data_AF-A0A399ZAP7-F1
#
_entry.id   AF-A0A399ZAP7-F1
#
_cell.length_a   1.000
_cell.length_b   1.000
_cell.length_c   1.000
_cell.angle_alpha   90.00
_cell.angle_beta   90.00
_cell.angle_gamma   90.00
#
_symmetry.space_group_name_H-M   'P 1'
#
loop_
_entity.id
_entity.type
_entity.pdbx_description
1 polymer ?
#
loop_
_entity_poly.entity_id
_entity_poly.type
_entity_poly.pdbx_seq_one_letter_code
_entity_poly.pdbx_strand_id
1 'polypeptide(L)'
;PAPDQILQFIAQNMVNIVTQNRELVRVLFTAVPLMDETLRAEYIQQMPLYAMEALENYIRAMQKTGVFRADLDAAIVARIYPGMALFFLLVQEVLQPPGMTRFDYARVLPVIVEIYLRGILQADAPTRQRRRRQKKAPSRKTRTVRRRAQPLK
;
A
#
# COMPACT_ATOMS: atom_id res chain seq x y z
N PRO A 1 0.66 18.01 3.48
CA PRO A 1 0.73 17.22 2.22
C PRO A 1 -0.53 16.38 2.10
N ALA A 2 -0.95 15.98 0.89
CA ALA A 2 -2.15 15.15 0.75
C ALA A 2 -1.89 13.73 1.32
N PRO A 3 -2.90 13.07 1.92
CA PRO A 3 -2.70 11.77 2.58
C PRO A 3 -2.08 10.69 1.69
N ASP A 4 -2.47 10.65 0.41
CA ASP A 4 -1.90 9.76 -0.60
C ASP A 4 -0.39 9.94 -0.76
N GLN A 5 0.11 11.17 -0.76
CA GLN A 5 1.53 11.45 -0.91
C GLN A 5 2.35 10.97 0.28
N ILE A 6 1.85 11.19 1.50
CA ILE A 6 2.53 10.78 2.74
C ILE A 6 2.59 9.27 2.81
N LEU A 7 1.46 8.60 2.59
CA LEU A 7 1.38 7.15 2.61
C LEU A 7 2.28 6.55 1.53
N GLN A 8 2.24 7.07 0.30
CA GLN A 8 3.12 6.63 -0.79
C GLN A 8 4.60 6.77 -0.42
N PHE A 9 4.99 7.88 0.21
CA PHE A 9 6.35 8.09 0.68
C PHE A 9 6.76 7.05 1.73
N ILE A 10 5.90 6.78 2.73
CA ILE A 10 6.15 5.76 3.75
C ILE A 10 6.34 4.38 3.12
N ALA A 11 5.44 3.98 2.23
CA ALA A 11 5.54 2.67 1.57
C ALA A 11 6.77 2.55 0.68
N GLN A 12 7.13 3.61 -0.05
CA GLN A 12 8.36 3.62 -0.86
C GLN A 12 9.60 3.50 0.01
N ASN A 13 9.62 4.20 1.15
CA ASN A 13 10.72 4.12 2.10
C ASN A 13 10.87 2.69 2.66
N MET A 14 9.76 2.03 3.01
CA MET A 14 9.76 0.63 3.45
C MET A 14 10.33 -0.30 2.36
N VAL A 15 9.89 -0.16 1.11
CA VAL A 15 10.42 -0.94 -0.01
C VAL A 15 11.92 -0.72 -0.17
N ASN A 16 12.38 0.53 -0.14
CA ASN A 16 13.80 0.84 -0.29
C ASN A 16 14.64 0.20 0.82
N ILE A 17 14.21 0.33 2.08
CA ILE A 17 14.92 -0.25 3.22
C ILE A 17 15.00 -1.77 3.09
N VAL A 18 13.88 -2.45 2.80
CA VAL A 18 13.86 -3.91 2.71
C VAL A 18 14.65 -4.42 1.51
N THR A 19 14.51 -3.81 0.34
CA THR A 19 15.24 -4.24 -0.86
C THR A 19 16.75 -4.01 -0.76
N GLN A 20 17.19 -2.89 -0.17
CA GLN A 20 18.60 -2.60 0.06
C GLN A 20 19.23 -3.52 1.12
N ASN A 21 18.45 -3.94 2.11
CA ASN A 21 18.93 -4.73 3.25
C ASN A 21 18.38 -6.16 3.29
N ARG A 22 17.98 -6.72 2.14
CA ARG A 22 17.17 -7.95 2.07
C ARG A 22 17.76 -9.13 2.84
N GLU A 23 19.08 -9.32 2.79
CA GLU A 23 19.75 -10.43 3.47
C GLU A 23 19.70 -10.25 4.99
N LEU A 24 19.96 -9.02 5.46
CA LEU A 24 19.85 -8.67 6.87
C LEU A 24 18.41 -8.82 7.36
N VAL A 25 17.43 -8.32 6.61
CA VAL A 25 16.01 -8.44 6.93
C VAL A 25 15.59 -9.92 6.98
N ARG A 26 16.08 -10.74 6.05
CA ARG A 26 15.82 -12.19 6.05
C ARG A 26 16.38 -12.86 7.29
N VAL A 27 17.65 -12.62 7.62
CA VAL A 27 18.29 -13.17 8.82
C VAL A 27 17.51 -12.76 10.07
N LEU A 28 17.23 -11.46 10.23
CA LEU A 28 16.47 -10.94 11.36
C LEU A 28 15.08 -11.58 11.45
N PHE A 29 14.34 -11.63 10.35
CA PHE A 29 13.00 -12.21 10.31
C PHE A 29 13.00 -13.70 10.71
N THR A 30 14.00 -14.46 10.27
CA THR A 30 14.16 -15.87 10.68
C THR A 30 14.67 -16.05 12.10
N ALA A 31 15.41 -15.07 12.64
CA ALA A 31 16.00 -15.12 13.97
C ALA A 31 15.04 -14.65 15.08
N VAL A 32 14.13 -13.71 14.80
CA VAL A 32 13.19 -13.16 15.79
C VAL A 32 12.42 -14.25 16.57
N PRO A 33 11.88 -15.31 15.94
CA PRO A 33 11.21 -16.38 16.67
C PRO A 33 12.12 -17.11 17.67
N LEU A 34 13.42 -17.16 17.40
CA LEU A 34 14.45 -17.87 18.16
C LEU A 34 15.09 -17.01 19.27
N MET A 35 14.84 -15.70 19.28
CA MET A 35 15.37 -14.79 20.30
C MET A 35 14.73 -15.06 21.66
N ASP A 36 15.49 -14.88 22.74
CA ASP A 36 14.90 -14.81 24.08
C ASP A 36 13.99 -13.56 24.23
N GLU A 37 13.21 -13.52 25.31
CA GLU A 37 12.21 -12.48 25.53
C GLU A 37 12.84 -11.09 25.66
N THR A 38 14.01 -11.00 26.29
CA THR A 38 14.80 -9.77 26.47
C THR A 38 15.30 -9.19 25.15
N LEU A 39 15.96 -10.00 24.33
CA LEU A 39 16.50 -9.59 23.04
C LEU A 39 15.38 -9.24 22.05
N ARG A 40 14.27 -9.99 22.10
CA ARG A 40 13.08 -9.70 21.31
C ARG A 40 12.44 -8.38 21.71
N ALA A 41 12.35 -8.09 23.02
CA ALA A 41 11.82 -6.82 23.50
C ALA A 41 12.68 -5.63 23.07
N GLU A 42 14.00 -5.75 23.17
CA GLU A 42 14.94 -4.72 22.71
C GLU A 42 14.80 -4.47 21.20
N TYR A 43 14.73 -5.55 20.41
CA TYR A 43 14.51 -5.47 18.96
C TYR A 43 13.19 -4.78 18.58
N ILE A 44 12.08 -5.13 19.25
CA ILE A 44 10.75 -4.55 19.00
C ILE A 44 10.69 -3.08 19.45
N GLN A 45 11.42 -2.69 20.48
CA GLN A 45 11.44 -1.31 20.96
C GLN A 45 12.19 -0.37 20.02
N GLN A 46 13.28 -0.82 19.40
CA GLN A 46 14.18 0.09 18.67
C GLN A 46 13.69 0.52 17.28
N MET A 47 12.88 -0.28 16.58
CA MET A 47 12.59 -0.04 15.15
C MET A 47 11.09 0.00 14.82
N PRO A 48 10.27 -1.02 15.12
CA PRO A 48 8.85 -1.00 14.79
C PRO A 48 8.05 0.03 15.58
N LEU A 49 8.27 0.14 16.90
CA LEU A 49 7.36 0.87 17.78
C LEU A 49 7.28 2.37 17.46
N TYR A 50 8.44 3.02 17.27
CA TYR A 50 8.53 4.45 16.99
C TYR A 50 7.88 4.83 15.65
N ALA A 51 8.09 4.01 14.62
CA ALA A 51 7.48 4.24 13.31
C ALA A 51 5.94 4.07 13.35
N MET A 52 5.45 3.11 14.13
CA MET A 52 4.00 2.91 14.32
C MET A 52 3.36 4.07 15.09
N GLU A 53 4.03 4.57 16.13
CA GLU A 53 3.53 5.70 16.93
C GLU A 53 3.43 6.99 16.09
N ALA A 54 4.41 7.27 15.23
CA ALA A 54 4.38 8.41 14.33
C ALA A 54 3.18 8.34 13.36
N LEU A 55 2.92 7.16 12.78
CA LEU A 55 1.79 6.96 11.87
C LEU A 55 0.44 7.03 12.61
N GLU A 56 0.37 6.50 13.83
CA GLU A 56 -0.80 6.61 14.69
C GLU A 56 -1.12 8.07 15.01
N ASN A 57 -0.13 8.86 15.41
CA ASN A 57 -0.29 10.29 15.68
C ASN A 57 -0.76 11.06 14.44
N TYR A 58 -0.22 10.72 13.26
CA TYR A 58 -0.69 11.27 11.99
C TYR A 58 -2.17 10.94 11.74
N ILE A 59 -2.57 9.68 11.90
CA ILE A 59 -3.97 9.25 11.72
C ILE A 59 -4.90 9.99 12.69
N ARG A 60 -4.53 10.08 13.98
CA ARG A 60 -5.28 10.84 14.99
C ARG A 60 -5.46 12.31 14.58
N ALA A 61 -4.43 12.94 14.02
CA ALA A 61 -4.52 14.32 13.54
C ALA A 61 -5.49 14.44 12.34
N MET A 62 -5.46 13.50 11.40
CA MET A 62 -6.36 13.48 10.25
C MET A 62 -7.83 13.17 10.64
N GLN A 63 -8.05 12.37 11.68
CA GLN A 63 -9.38 12.14 12.25
C GLN A 63 -9.94 13.40 12.90
N LYS A 64 -9.12 14.12 13.68
CA LYS A 64 -9.51 15.41 14.30
C LYS A 64 -9.90 16.48 13.27
N THR A 65 -9.36 16.42 12.05
CA THR A 65 -9.69 17.34 10.96
C THR A 65 -10.84 16.85 10.07
N GLY A 66 -11.43 15.69 10.36
CA GLY A 66 -12.54 15.12 9.61
C GLY A 66 -12.16 14.52 8.25
N VAL A 67 -10.87 14.37 7.95
CA VAL A 67 -10.41 13.76 6.69
C VAL A 67 -10.50 12.23 6.76
N PHE A 68 -10.13 11.65 7.91
CA PHE A 68 -10.29 10.23 8.17
C PHE A 68 -11.49 9.98 9.07
N ARG A 69 -12.06 8.79 8.93
CA ARG A 69 -13.15 8.26 9.73
C ARG A 69 -12.83 8.27 11.22
N ALA A 70 -13.68 8.92 12.00
CA ALA A 70 -13.52 9.05 13.45
C ALA A 70 -13.89 7.77 14.22
N ASP A 71 -14.66 6.86 13.61
CA ASP A 71 -15.08 5.60 14.22
C ASP A 71 -14.00 4.51 14.21
N LEU A 72 -12.86 4.76 13.55
CA LEU A 72 -11.76 3.82 13.47
C LEU A 72 -10.75 4.03 14.60
N ASP A 73 -10.26 2.93 15.17
CA ASP A 73 -9.14 2.98 16.09
C ASP A 73 -7.84 3.32 15.35
N ALA A 74 -7.22 4.44 15.71
CA ALA A 74 -6.01 4.93 15.04
C ALA A 74 -4.82 3.97 15.17
N ALA A 75 -4.70 3.27 16.29
CA ALA A 75 -3.60 2.34 16.55
C ALA A 75 -3.73 1.09 15.66
N ILE A 76 -4.96 0.58 15.50
CA ILE A 76 -5.25 -0.53 14.58
C ILE A 76 -4.94 -0.09 13.14
N VAL A 77 -5.47 1.05 12.72
CA VAL A 77 -5.30 1.57 11.35
C VAL A 77 -3.83 1.85 11.02
N ALA A 78 -3.06 2.37 11.97
CA ALA A 78 -1.62 2.59 11.83
C ALA A 78 -0.82 1.30 11.61
N ARG A 79 -1.27 0.17 12.15
CA ARG A 79 -0.60 -1.14 11.98
C ARG A 79 -1.00 -1.83 10.68
N ILE A 80 -2.25 -1.66 10.24
CA ILE A 80 -2.76 -2.26 9.00
C ILE A 80 -1.95 -1.79 7.79
N TYR A 81 -1.69 -0.49 7.67
CA TYR A 81 -1.00 0.07 6.51
C TYR A 81 0.38 -0.54 6.23
N PRO A 82 1.35 -0.48 7.17
CA PRO A 82 2.64 -1.11 6.98
C PRO A 82 2.52 -2.64 6.89
N GLY A 83 1.54 -3.25 7.58
CA GLY A 83 1.28 -4.69 7.46
C GLY A 83 0.97 -5.14 6.02
N MET A 84 0.15 -4.37 5.30
CA MET A 84 -0.16 -4.63 3.88
C MET A 84 1.09 -4.60 3.00
N ALA A 85 1.97 -3.61 3.19
CA ALA A 85 3.20 -3.49 2.42
C ALA A 85 4.25 -4.54 2.81
N LEU A 86 4.41 -4.79 4.12
CA LEU A 86 5.39 -5.71 4.67
C LEU A 86 5.11 -7.14 4.21
N PHE A 87 3.86 -7.57 4.13
CA PHE A 87 3.53 -8.91 3.65
C PHE A 87 4.01 -9.14 2.21
N PHE A 88 3.76 -8.17 1.31
CA PHE A 88 4.27 -8.22 -0.07
C PHE A 88 5.80 -8.28 -0.11
N LEU A 89 6.46 -7.48 0.71
CA LEU A 89 7.92 -7.44 0.81
C LEU A 89 8.49 -8.78 1.32
N LEU A 90 7.92 -9.35 2.38
CA LEU A 90 8.37 -10.61 2.95
C LEU A 90 8.24 -11.75 1.94
N VAL A 91 7.10 -11.85 1.28
CA VAL A 91 6.87 -12.92 0.29
C VAL A 91 7.87 -12.83 -0.87
N GLN A 92 8.10 -11.62 -1.38
CA GLN A 92 8.85 -11.40 -2.62
C GLN A 92 10.36 -11.30 -2.42
N GLU A 93 10.82 -10.79 -1.27
CA GLU A 93 12.24 -10.58 -0.97
C GLU A 93 12.80 -11.61 0.02
N VAL A 94 12.00 -12.08 0.99
CA VAL A 94 12.48 -12.95 2.09
C VAL A 94 12.18 -14.42 1.83
N LEU A 95 10.92 -14.77 1.54
CA LEU A 95 10.50 -16.16 1.35
C LEU A 95 10.85 -16.69 -0.04
N GLN A 96 10.70 -15.87 -1.07
CA GLN A 96 11.01 -16.18 -2.47
C GLN A 96 10.56 -17.60 -2.91
N PRO A 97 9.28 -17.97 -2.73
CA PRO A 97 8.82 -19.32 -3.07
C PRO A 97 8.98 -19.58 -4.59
N PRO A 98 9.40 -20.81 -4.97
CA PRO A 98 9.61 -21.14 -6.37
C PRO A 98 8.30 -21.03 -7.17
N GLY A 99 8.39 -20.46 -8.37
CA GLY A 99 7.24 -20.29 -9.28
C GLY A 99 6.32 -19.11 -8.96
N MET A 100 6.64 -18.28 -7.97
CA MET A 100 5.83 -17.11 -7.65
C MET A 100 6.14 -15.90 -8.53
N THR A 101 5.10 -15.26 -9.06
CA THR A 101 5.21 -14.03 -9.84
C THR A 101 5.74 -12.88 -8.99
N ARG A 102 6.80 -12.22 -9.47
CA ARG A 102 7.29 -10.97 -8.90
C ARG A 102 6.52 -9.78 -9.49
N PHE A 103 6.08 -8.90 -8.62
CA PHE A 103 5.43 -7.65 -8.95
C PHE A 103 6.40 -6.47 -8.83
N ASP A 104 6.29 -5.54 -9.76
CA ASP A 104 6.95 -4.24 -9.68
C ASP A 104 6.30 -3.39 -8.57
N TYR A 105 7.10 -2.96 -7.59
CA TYR A 105 6.65 -2.12 -6.49
C TYR A 105 6.03 -0.81 -6.97
N ALA A 106 6.49 -0.23 -8.08
CA ALA A 106 5.89 0.98 -8.65
C ALA A 106 4.41 0.77 -9.05
N ARG A 107 4.01 -0.48 -9.30
CA ARG A 107 2.61 -0.87 -9.60
C ARG A 107 1.84 -1.29 -8.35
N VAL A 108 2.51 -1.92 -7.38
CA VAL A 108 1.87 -2.43 -6.15
C VAL A 108 1.57 -1.31 -5.16
N LEU A 109 2.52 -0.41 -4.92
CA LEU A 109 2.39 0.61 -3.87
C LEU A 109 1.17 1.54 -4.06
N PRO A 110 0.88 2.05 -5.28
CA PRO A 110 -0.31 2.87 -5.48
C PRO A 110 -1.61 2.12 -5.17
N VAL A 111 -1.65 0.81 -5.41
CA VAL A 111 -2.82 -0.03 -5.13
C VAL A 111 -3.01 -0.22 -3.62
N ILE A 112 -1.93 -0.45 -2.87
CA ILE A 112 -1.98 -0.54 -1.40
C ILE A 112 -2.49 0.78 -0.82
N VAL A 113 -1.92 1.92 -1.24
CA VAL A 113 -2.35 3.25 -0.79
C VAL A 113 -3.82 3.48 -1.11
N GLU A 114 -4.26 3.13 -2.33
CA GLU A 114 -5.66 3.28 -2.74
C GLU A 114 -6.61 2.43 -1.90
N ILE A 115 -6.31 1.15 -1.70
CA ILE A 115 -7.13 0.24 -0.88
C ILE A 115 -7.24 0.77 0.55
N TYR A 116 -6.11 1.16 1.14
CA TYR A 116 -6.06 1.67 2.49
C TYR A 116 -6.87 2.97 2.64
N LEU A 117 -6.63 3.96 1.77
CA LEU A 117 -7.35 5.22 1.79
C LEU A 117 -8.86 5.05 1.58
N ARG A 118 -9.27 4.16 0.68
CA ARG A 118 -10.70 3.84 0.50
C ARG A 118 -11.34 3.28 1.76
N GLY A 119 -10.58 2.57 2.61
CA GLY A 119 -11.07 2.05 3.89
C GLY A 119 -11.23 3.10 4.98
N ILE A 120 -10.39 4.15 4.96
CA ILE A 120 -10.26 5.08 6.11
C ILE A 120 -10.74 6.51 5.84
N LEU A 121 -10.89 6.92 4.58
CA LEU A 121 -11.39 8.24 4.24
C LEU A 121 -12.84 8.40 4.68
N GLN A 122 -13.17 9.58 5.22
CA GLN A 122 -14.56 9.95 5.47
C GLN A 122 -15.30 10.05 4.12
N ALA A 123 -16.51 9.49 4.03
CA ALA A 123 -17.28 9.45 2.78
C ALA A 123 -17.52 10.84 2.16
N ASP A 124 -17.58 11.88 2.99
CA ASP A 124 -17.78 13.28 2.59
C ASP A 124 -16.49 14.11 2.54
N ALA A 125 -15.32 13.49 2.76
CA ALA A 125 -14.05 14.20 2.62
C ALA A 125 -13.85 14.63 1.15
N PRO A 126 -13.51 15.90 0.87
CA PRO A 126 -13.47 16.43 -0.49
C PRO A 126 -12.38 15.75 -1.31
N THR A 127 -12.76 14.71 -2.06
CA THR A 127 -11.87 13.97 -2.95
C THR A 127 -11.63 14.80 -4.23
N ARG A 128 -10.73 15.79 -4.16
CA ARG A 128 -10.31 16.62 -5.31
C ARG A 128 -9.75 15.82 -6.50
N GLN A 129 -9.43 14.54 -6.34
CA GLN A 129 -8.83 13.71 -7.40
C GLN A 129 -9.83 13.03 -8.36
N ARG A 130 -11.11 12.85 -7.98
CA ARG A 130 -12.04 12.05 -8.79
C ARG A 130 -12.49 12.73 -10.09
N ARG A 131 -12.37 14.06 -10.20
CA ARG A 131 -12.73 14.83 -11.42
C ARG A 131 -11.64 14.89 -12.51
N ARG A 132 -10.38 14.56 -12.21
CA ARG A 132 -9.28 14.75 -13.20
C ARG A 132 -9.00 13.55 -14.10
N ARG A 133 -9.33 12.31 -13.71
CA ARG A 133 -9.06 11.12 -14.54
C ARG A 133 -10.20 10.72 -15.49
N GLN A 134 -11.45 11.07 -15.20
CA GLN A 134 -12.58 10.71 -16.07
C GLN A 134 -12.78 11.61 -17.30
N LYS A 135 -12.10 12.76 -17.40
CA LYS A 135 -12.22 13.69 -18.55
C LYS A 135 -11.29 13.38 -19.74
N LYS A 136 -10.48 12.31 -19.71
CA LYS A 136 -9.51 11.97 -20.77
C LYS A 136 -9.63 10.52 -21.28
N ALA A 137 -10.83 10.04 -21.55
CA ALA A 137 -11.01 8.85 -22.39
C ALA A 137 -11.69 9.27 -23.71
N PRO A 138 -11.02 9.15 -24.87
CA PRO A 138 -11.64 9.46 -26.15
C PRO A 138 -12.65 8.36 -26.52
N SER A 139 -13.85 8.81 -26.89
CA SER A 139 -14.95 8.05 -27.49
C SER A 139 -14.44 7.15 -28.62
N ARG A 140 -14.48 5.83 -28.40
CA ARG A 140 -14.17 4.82 -29.40
C ARG A 140 -15.37 4.72 -30.34
N LYS A 141 -15.29 5.36 -31.51
CA LYS A 141 -16.29 5.26 -32.57
C LYS A 141 -16.49 3.80 -32.97
N THR A 142 -17.70 3.32 -32.78
CA THR A 142 -18.22 2.02 -33.23
C THR A 142 -18.12 1.94 -34.75
N ARG A 143 -17.32 1.02 -35.28
CA ARG A 143 -17.20 0.76 -36.72
C ARG A 143 -18.19 -0.33 -37.09
N THR A 144 -19.32 0.08 -37.65
CA THR A 144 -20.37 -0.79 -38.19
C THR A 144 -19.83 -1.54 -39.40
N VAL A 145 -19.66 -2.87 -39.31
CA VAL A 145 -19.33 -3.73 -40.46
C VAL A 145 -20.64 -4.11 -41.15
N ARG A 146 -20.91 -3.54 -42.32
CA ARG A 146 -22.06 -3.88 -43.16
C ARG A 146 -21.61 -4.89 -44.23
N ARG A 147 -22.17 -6.11 -44.14
CA ARG A 147 -22.11 -7.20 -45.12
C ARG A 147 -22.39 -6.71 -46.55
N ARG A 148 -21.62 -7.18 -47.53
CA ARG A 148 -22.04 -7.25 -48.95
C ARG A 148 -21.95 -8.70 -49.42
N ALA A 149 -23.09 -9.24 -49.84
CA ALA A 149 -23.23 -10.50 -50.55
C ALA A 149 -22.68 -10.35 -51.98
N GLN A 150 -21.99 -11.38 -52.47
CA GLN A 150 -21.66 -11.57 -53.89
C GLN A 150 -22.76 -12.40 -54.55
N PRO A 151 -23.22 -12.07 -55.77
CA PRO A 151 -23.94 -13.01 -56.60
C PRO A 151 -22.98 -13.80 -57.50
N LEU A 152 -23.32 -15.07 -57.71
CA LEU A 152 -22.68 -16.00 -58.62
C LEU A 152 -22.70 -15.48 -60.07
N LYS A 153 -21.64 -15.79 -60.81
CA LYS A 153 -21.67 -16.11 -62.24
C LYS A 153 -20.81 -17.33 -62.48
#